data_AF-A7E3N9-F1
#
_entry.id   AF-A7E3N9-F1
#
_cell.length_a   1.000
_cell.length_b   1.000
_cell.length_c   1.000
_cell.angle_alpha   90.00
_cell.angle_beta   90.00
_cell.angle_gamma   90.00
#
_symmetry.space_group_name_H-M   'P 1'
#
loop_
_entity.id
_entity.type
_entity.pdbx_description
1 polymer ?
#
loop_
_entity_poly.entity_id
_entity_poly.type
_entity_poly.pdbx_seq_one_letter_code
_entity_poly.pdbx_strand_id
1 'polypeptide(L)'
;FLELHMYMTSALGKNDMKAIGLQMALDLLAEKEKKDFITGLQTRTQPGRPDWNKVFQKVAAEKKGKVQVFFCGSPALAKVLRAHCADFRFRFFQENF
;
A
#
# COMPACT_ATOMS: atom_id res chain seq x y z
N PHE A 1 -10.83 13.74 -4.83
CA PHE A 1 -9.35 13.65 -4.93
C PHE A 1 -8.97 12.18 -4.87
N LEU A 2 -7.95 11.76 -5.63
CA LEU A 2 -7.48 10.38 -5.73
C LEU A 2 -6.10 10.28 -5.08
N GLU A 3 -5.93 9.38 -4.11
CA GLU A 3 -4.65 9.08 -3.46
C GLU A 3 -4.22 7.67 -3.86
N LEU A 4 -3.03 7.54 -4.46
CA LEU A 4 -2.45 6.26 -4.88
C LEU A 4 -1.40 5.84 -3.85
N HIS A 5 -1.37 4.57 -3.46
CA HIS A 5 -0.33 4.00 -2.58
C HIS A 5 0.24 2.73 -3.21
N MET A 6 1.56 2.70 -3.41
CA MET A 6 2.24 1.56 -4.02
C MET A 6 3.13 0.87 -3.00
N TYR A 7 3.15 -0.46 -3.03
CA TYR A 7 3.91 -1.29 -2.12
C TYR A 7 4.72 -2.34 -2.88
N MET A 8 6.04 -2.30 -2.72
CA MET A 8 6.96 -3.28 -3.33
C MET A 8 7.25 -4.41 -2.33
N THR A 9 6.48 -5.48 -2.38
CA THR A 9 6.55 -6.56 -1.37
C THR A 9 7.75 -7.49 -1.52
N SER A 10 8.44 -7.45 -2.66
CA SER A 10 9.69 -8.18 -2.89
C SER A 10 10.89 -7.46 -2.27
N ALA A 11 10.80 -6.15 -2.08
CA ALA A 11 11.77 -5.40 -1.30
C ALA A 11 11.52 -5.70 0.19
N LEU A 12 12.53 -6.29 0.84
CA LEU A 12 12.69 -6.52 2.29
C LEU A 12 12.52 -7.98 2.76
N GLY A 13 13.63 -8.70 2.74
CA GLY A 13 14.17 -9.21 4.00
C GLY A 13 15.23 -8.22 4.51
N LYS A 14 15.22 -7.87 5.80
CA LYS A 14 16.21 -6.98 6.45
C LYS A 14 17.68 -7.45 6.35
N ASN A 15 17.93 -8.61 5.73
CA ASN A 15 19.24 -9.23 5.58
C ASN A 15 19.82 -9.13 4.16
N ASP A 16 19.09 -8.58 3.18
CA ASP A 16 19.61 -8.44 1.81
C ASP A 16 20.18 -7.03 1.59
N MET A 17 21.51 -6.91 1.74
CA MET A 17 22.25 -5.65 1.58
C MET A 17 22.04 -5.00 0.20
N LYS A 18 21.74 -5.77 -0.85
CA LYS A 18 21.47 -5.22 -2.19
C LYS A 18 20.11 -4.54 -2.24
N ALA A 19 19.10 -5.11 -1.59
CA ALA A 19 17.77 -4.51 -1.49
C ALA A 19 17.78 -3.21 -0.70
N ILE A 20 18.61 -3.13 0.35
CA ILE A 20 18.81 -1.90 1.14
C ILE A 20 19.48 -0.82 0.29
N GLY A 21 20.56 -1.16 -0.42
CA GLY A 21 21.26 -0.21 -1.30
C GLY A 21 20.37 0.34 -2.41
N LEU A 22 19.56 -0.52 -3.04
CA LEU A 22 18.58 -0.10 -4.04
C LEU A 22 17.50 0.81 -3.43
N GLN A 23 16.98 0.48 -2.24
CA GLN A 23 15.98 1.31 -1.56
C GLN A 23 16.54 2.70 -1.23
N MET A 24 17.77 2.78 -0.72
CA MET A 24 18.43 4.06 -0.43
C MET A 24 18.64 4.89 -1.70
N ALA A 25 19.06 4.26 -2.80
CA ALA A 25 19.20 4.95 -4.08
C ALA A 25 17.85 5.48 -4.59
N LEU A 26 16.78 4.68 -4.50
CA LEU A 26 15.43 5.09 -4.87
C LEU A 26 14.91 6.24 -3.99
N ASP A 27 15.22 6.22 -2.69
CA ASP A 27 14.83 7.26 -1.76
C ASP A 27 15.52 8.60 -2.07
N LEU A 28 16.83 8.58 -2.34
CA LEU A 28 17.59 9.77 -2.75
C LEU A 28 17.08 10.36 -4.07
N LEU A 29 16.73 9.50 -5.03
CA LEU A 29 16.19 9.93 -6.32
C LEU A 29 14.78 10.53 -6.17
N ALA A 30 13.91 9.91 -5.38
CA ALA A 30 12.57 10.41 -5.12
C ALA A 30 12.59 11.78 -4.40
N GLU A 31 13.52 12.00 -3.47
CA GLU A 31 13.69 13.27 -2.75
C GLU A 31 14.16 14.39 -3.68
N LYS A 32 15.03 14.08 -4.64
CA LYS A 32 15.54 15.05 -5.62
C LYS A 32 14.50 15.48 -6.67
N GLU A 33 13.68 14.55 -7.16
CA GLU A 33 12.77 14.83 -8.29
C GLU A 33 11.29 15.00 -7.91
N LYS A 34 10.92 14.76 -6.64
CA LYS A 34 9.52 14.74 -6.17
C LYS A 34 8.61 13.82 -7.00
N LYS A 35 9.20 12.80 -7.62
CA LYS A 35 8.56 11.78 -8.45
C LYS A 35 9.19 10.44 -8.11
N ASP A 36 8.35 9.43 -7.98
CA ASP A 36 8.75 8.03 -7.86
C ASP A 36 9.34 7.57 -9.20
N PHE A 37 10.60 7.17 -9.20
CA PHE A 37 11.30 6.75 -10.42
C PHE A 37 10.95 5.33 -10.88
N ILE A 38 10.34 4.50 -10.03
CA ILE A 38 9.90 3.15 -10.41
C ILE A 38 8.66 3.25 -11.30
N THR A 39 7.80 4.22 -11.03
CA THR A 39 6.45 4.31 -11.63
C THR A 39 6.16 5.63 -12.34
N GLY A 40 7.01 6.64 -12.18
CA GLY A 40 6.82 8.00 -12.70
C GLY A 40 5.77 8.83 -11.96
N LEU A 41 5.13 8.27 -10.92
CA LEU A 41 4.05 8.93 -10.16
C LEU A 41 4.60 9.83 -9.05
N GLN A 42 3.83 10.84 -8.62
CA GLN A 42 4.23 11.67 -7.46
C GLN A 42 4.21 10.88 -6.14
N THR A 43 3.43 9.79 -6.05
CA THR A 43 3.39 8.97 -4.83
C THR A 43 4.57 8.01 -4.74
N ARG A 44 5.31 8.09 -3.64
CA ARG A 44 6.41 7.18 -3.27
C ARG A 44 5.94 5.73 -3.08
N THR A 45 6.65 4.79 -3.69
CA THR A 45 6.55 3.35 -3.47
C THR A 45 7.11 3.00 -2.10
N GLN A 46 6.30 2.35 -1.27
CA GLN A 46 6.68 1.89 0.06
C GLN A 46 7.27 0.47 -0.05
N PRO A 47 8.46 0.19 0.51
CA PRO A 47 8.98 -1.16 0.52
C PRO A 47 8.23 -2.05 1.53
N GLY A 48 8.14 -3.34 1.20
CA GLY A 48 7.53 -4.35 2.07
C GLY A 48 6.01 -4.45 1.92
N ARG A 49 5.41 -5.28 2.79
CA ARG A 49 3.96 -5.49 2.81
C ARG A 49 3.26 -4.34 3.54
N PRO A 50 2.06 -3.92 3.10
CA PRO A 50 1.28 -2.91 3.81
C PRO A 50 0.94 -3.34 5.25
N ASP A 51 1.01 -2.39 6.18
CA ASP A 51 0.37 -2.51 7.49
C ASP A 51 -1.11 -2.13 7.33
N TRP A 52 -1.94 -3.13 7.01
CA TRP A 52 -3.36 -2.93 6.73
C TRP A 52 -4.12 -2.30 7.90
N ASN A 53 -3.71 -2.56 9.14
CA ASN A 53 -4.34 -1.93 10.30
C ASN A 53 -4.11 -0.42 10.27
N LYS A 54 -2.87 0.03 10.05
CA LYS A 54 -2.57 1.47 9.91
C LYS A 54 -3.30 2.12 8.73
N VAL A 55 -3.34 1.43 7.58
CA VAL A 55 -4.03 1.94 6.38
C VAL A 55 -5.53 2.12 6.67
N PHE A 56 -6.19 1.12 7.25
CA PHE A 56 -7.61 1.19 7.57
C PHE A 56 -7.91 2.23 8.67
N GLN A 57 -7.04 2.35 9.69
CA GLN A 57 -7.15 3.39 10.71
C GLN A 57 -7.09 4.80 10.11
N LYS A 58 -6.15 5.06 9.18
CA LYS A 58 -6.05 6.35 8.48
C LYS A 58 -7.36 6.65 7.74
N VAL A 59 -7.86 5.69 6.95
CA VAL A 59 -9.11 5.85 6.19
C VAL A 59 -10.31 6.12 7.11
N ALA A 60 -10.42 5.41 8.24
CA ALA A 60 -11.49 5.63 9.22
C ALA A 60 -11.39 7.03 9.87
N ALA A 61 -10.18 7.50 10.17
CA ALA A 61 -9.93 8.79 10.81
C ALA A 61 -10.28 9.99 9.92
N GLU A 62 -10.27 9.82 8.58
CA GLU A 62 -10.67 10.87 7.64
C GLU A 62 -12.17 11.23 7.73
N LYS A 63 -13.02 10.35 8.31
CA LYS A 63 -14.46 10.60 8.55
C LYS A 63 -15.24 11.09 7.31
N LYS A 64 -14.90 10.60 6.12
CA LYS A 64 -15.53 10.97 4.84
C LYS A 64 -16.85 10.21 4.53
N GLY A 65 -17.44 9.55 5.53
CA GLY A 65 -18.68 8.79 5.38
C GLY A 65 -18.49 7.27 5.31
N LYS A 66 -19.43 6.57 4.67
CA LYS A 66 -19.39 5.10 4.54
C LYS A 66 -18.28 4.68 3.59
N VAL A 67 -17.39 3.80 4.06
CA VAL A 67 -16.25 3.31 3.29
C VAL A 67 -16.59 1.99 2.60
N GLN A 68 -16.20 1.87 1.33
CA GLN A 68 -16.32 0.65 0.52
C GLN A 68 -14.92 0.27 0.02
N VAL A 69 -14.56 -1.00 0.19
CA VAL A 69 -13.26 -1.57 -0.19
C VAL A 69 -13.50 -2.54 -1.33
N PHE A 70 -12.84 -2.30 -2.45
CA PHE A 70 -12.88 -3.13 -3.64
C PHE A 70 -11.52 -3.79 -3.82
N PHE A 71 -11.50 -5.10 -4.09
CA PHE A 71 -10.25 -5.86 -4.17
C PHE A 71 -10.22 -6.84 -5.34
N CYS A 72 -9.16 -6.75 -6.13
CA CYS A 72 -8.76 -7.71 -7.15
C CYS A 72 -7.31 -8.17 -6.86
N GLY A 73 -7.09 -9.48 -6.79
CA GLY A 73 -5.76 -10.04 -6.50
C GLY A 73 -5.81 -11.41 -5.83
N SER A 74 -4.73 -11.77 -5.12
CA SER A 74 -4.58 -13.11 -4.56
C SER A 74 -5.64 -13.43 -3.48
N PRO A 75 -6.19 -14.66 -3.46
CA PRO A 75 -7.19 -15.05 -2.45
C PRO A 75 -6.69 -14.96 -1.00
N ALA A 76 -5.39 -15.17 -0.79
CA ALA A 76 -4.77 -15.03 0.52
C ALA A 76 -4.87 -13.60 1.05
N LEU A 77 -4.62 -12.60 0.19
CA LEU A 77 -4.76 -11.19 0.57
C LEU A 77 -6.22 -10.77 0.71
N ALA A 78 -7.12 -11.30 -0.14
CA ALA A 78 -8.56 -11.08 0.01
C ALA A 78 -9.05 -11.46 1.42
N LYS A 79 -8.58 -12.60 1.96
CA LYS A 79 -8.95 -13.06 3.31
C LYS A 79 -8.50 -12.08 4.40
N VAL A 80 -7.28 -11.54 4.28
CA VAL A 80 -6.74 -10.54 5.22
C VAL A 80 -7.56 -9.25 5.17
N LEU A 81 -7.81 -8.72 3.96
CA LEU A 81 -8.57 -7.48 3.79
C LEU A 81 -10.01 -7.62 4.25
N ARG A 82 -10.64 -8.77 4.04
CA ARG A 82 -12.01 -9.04 4.51
C ARG A 82 -12.09 -9.01 6.04
N ALA A 83 -11.10 -9.55 6.74
CA ALA A 83 -11.04 -9.49 8.20
C ALA A 83 -10.94 -8.04 8.69
N HIS A 84 -10.03 -7.24 8.12
CA HIS A 84 -9.95 -5.81 8.45
C HIS A 84 -11.24 -5.06 8.11
N CYS A 85 -11.91 -5.36 7.01
CA CYS A 85 -13.20 -4.74 6.70
C CYS A 85 -14.25 -5.04 7.78
N ALA A 86 -14.28 -6.25 8.34
CA ALA A 86 -15.18 -6.61 9.42
C ALA A 86 -14.88 -5.79 10.69
N ASP A 87 -13.60 -5.67 11.08
CA ASP A 87 -13.16 -4.92 12.26
C ASP A 87 -13.53 -3.43 12.18
N PHE A 88 -13.34 -2.82 11.01
CA PHE A 88 -13.60 -1.40 10.76
C PHE A 88 -15.02 -1.11 10.27
N ARG A 89 -15.87 -2.14 10.12
CA ARG A 89 -17.23 -2.05 9.56
C ARG A 89 -17.27 -1.42 8.15
N PHE A 90 -16.23 -1.68 7.35
CA PHE A 90 -16.18 -1.31 5.95
C PHE A 90 -16.87 -2.38 5.10
N ARG A 91 -17.51 -1.96 4.00
CA ARG A 91 -18.13 -2.92 3.07
C ARG A 91 -17.06 -3.45 2.11
N PHE A 92 -16.90 -4.77 2.03
CA PHE A 92 -15.91 -5.41 1.16
C PHE A 92 -16.56 -6.01 -0.09
N PHE A 93 -15.92 -5.79 -1.25
CA PHE A 93 -16.30 -6.37 -2.53
C PHE A 93 -15.09 -7.09 -3.15
N GLN A 94 -15.27 -8.36 -3.49
CA GLN A 94 -14.32 -9.10 -4.30
C GLN A 94 -14.64 -8.84 -5.76
N GLU A 95 -13.66 -8.36 -6.52
CA GLU A 95 -13.77 -8.10 -7.95
C GLU A 95 -12.87 -9.07 -8.71
N ASN A 96 -13.32 -9.46 -9.91
CA ASN A 96 -12.56 -10.25 -10.86
C ASN A 96 -12.61 -9.49 -12.19
N PHE A 97 -11.49 -8.88 -12.56
CA PHE A 97 -11.33 -8.13 -13.81
C PHE A 97 -10.39 -8.85 -14.76
#